data_AF-A0AB39MYT6-F1
#
_entry.id   AF-A0AB39MYT6-F1
#
_cell.length_a   1.000
_cell.length_b   1.000
_cell.length_c   1.000
_cell.angle_alpha   90.00
_cell.angle_beta   90.00
_cell.angle_gamma   90.00
#
_symmetry.space_group_name_H-M   'P 1'
#
loop_
_entity.id
_entity.type
_entity.pdbx_description
1 polymer ?
#
loop_
_entity_poly.entity_id
_entity_poly.type
_entity_poly.pdbx_seq_one_letter_code
_entity_poly.pdbx_strand_id
1 'polypeptide(L)'
;MTERTIYLDPDPRNWRSRKIHVRASRWYAAVELNRDGYVGAANSLGYDPELPTAYVEAVDRARDAFIDRIWYDGYPGDFSWGSGPSWVTLFVPFPHVEATIEALRVAELDNKYSRLHALADRLALPVDDWLAPGERELIRGIDFDAPPGAFLRFLRGKAKGRGVRLNGRATAGSVWVRPTLSPVEKQIRERYPDRYPGWVDRWTGYVEPEDAPIRPWVGGQDQDLSYGATPVQFRTVELASREKCPCGMSLRETWGNGKGHTTHHAAWAFGVTVPKNLEWWGDLAVVTSQSPIVWRRLAYQVGRIPQKENGYDFNSWSHLGEPESTPDNVRAYLLKANGYVIGYLNAHDTSQHRRWDLIDGSRYGNEDDTLRPRIGLVWVADVYRRQGIGAKLVQNLADDFGCQVADVSWSTPISDAGQRLARRLSPEGIWVS
;
A
#
# COMPACT_ATOMS: atom_id res chain seq x y z
N MET A 1 -25.15 -24.72 3.15
CA MET A 1 -24.35 -25.95 3.06
C MET A 1 -23.86 -26.29 4.46
N THR A 2 -24.13 -27.50 4.96
CA THR A 2 -23.71 -27.94 6.30
C THR A 2 -22.32 -28.54 6.26
N GLU A 3 -21.53 -28.35 7.31
CA GLU A 3 -20.25 -29.05 7.45
C GLU A 3 -20.48 -30.56 7.51
N ARG A 4 -19.60 -31.34 6.87
CA ARG A 4 -19.69 -32.80 6.89
C ARG A 4 -18.34 -33.47 6.65
N THR A 5 -18.24 -34.71 7.12
CA THR A 5 -17.06 -35.56 6.94
C THR A 5 -17.47 -36.82 6.18
N ILE A 6 -16.69 -37.17 5.16
CA ILE A 6 -16.89 -38.35 4.32
C ILE A 6 -15.69 -39.26 4.50
N TYR A 7 -15.92 -40.49 4.94
CA TYR A 7 -14.87 -41.48 5.16
C TYR A 7 -14.62 -42.26 3.86
N LEU A 8 -13.34 -42.40 3.48
CA LEU A 8 -12.96 -43.11 2.26
C LEU A 8 -12.68 -44.59 2.52
N ASP A 9 -12.24 -44.92 3.73
CA ASP A 9 -11.92 -46.29 4.13
C ASP A 9 -13.11 -46.98 4.82
N PRO A 10 -13.19 -48.33 4.77
CA PRO A 10 -14.35 -49.08 5.26
C PRO A 10 -14.67 -48.91 6.76
N ASP A 11 -13.65 -48.68 7.60
CA ASP A 11 -13.83 -48.43 9.03
C ASP A 11 -13.71 -46.93 9.34
N PRO A 12 -14.85 -46.23 9.56
CA PRO A 12 -14.86 -44.80 9.85
C PRO A 12 -14.32 -44.46 11.25
N ARG A 13 -14.21 -45.44 12.16
CA ARG A 13 -13.71 -45.22 13.53
C ARG A 13 -12.19 -45.33 13.62
N ASN A 14 -11.54 -45.86 12.59
CA ASN A 14 -10.10 -45.96 12.55
C ASN A 14 -9.47 -44.56 12.41
N TRP A 15 -8.57 -44.20 13.32
CA TRP A 15 -7.85 -42.92 13.25
C TRP A 15 -6.97 -42.80 12.00
N ARG A 16 -6.57 -43.94 11.40
CA ARG A 16 -5.80 -44.02 10.15
C ARG A 16 -6.65 -43.82 8.90
N SER A 17 -7.97 -43.76 9.03
CA SER A 17 -8.86 -43.61 7.87
C SER A 17 -8.65 -42.25 7.21
N ARG A 18 -8.60 -42.27 5.88
CA ARG A 18 -8.61 -41.11 5.01
C ARG A 18 -10.02 -40.54 4.94
N LYS A 19 -10.11 -39.21 5.03
CA LYS A 19 -11.39 -38.50 5.18
C LYS A 19 -11.41 -37.27 4.30
N ILE A 20 -12.58 -36.93 3.77
CA ILE A 20 -12.83 -35.64 3.14
C ILE A 20 -13.69 -34.80 4.08
N HIS A 21 -13.14 -33.68 4.54
CA HIS A 21 -13.86 -32.68 5.31
C HIS A 21 -14.38 -31.57 4.39
N VAL A 22 -15.62 -31.17 4.58
CA VAL A 22 -16.23 -30.06 3.86
C VAL A 22 -16.63 -29.00 4.87
N ARG A 23 -16.05 -27.80 4.77
CA ARG A 23 -16.36 -26.65 5.62
C ARG A 23 -16.85 -25.49 4.78
N ALA A 24 -18.05 -25.01 5.06
CA ALA A 24 -18.61 -23.87 4.35
C ALA A 24 -18.03 -22.56 4.91
N SER A 25 -17.54 -21.70 4.02
CA SER A 25 -17.19 -20.30 4.33
C SER A 25 -18.25 -19.37 3.74
N ARG A 26 -18.06 -18.04 3.81
CA ARG A 26 -19.02 -17.09 3.23
C ARG A 26 -19.08 -17.12 1.70
N TRP A 27 -17.95 -17.38 1.03
CA TRP A 27 -17.81 -17.24 -0.44
C TRP A 27 -17.59 -18.57 -1.18
N TYR A 28 -17.12 -19.59 -0.47
CA TYR A 28 -16.73 -20.88 -1.02
C TYR A 28 -16.85 -21.96 0.06
N ALA A 29 -16.61 -23.22 -0.30
CA ALA A 29 -16.38 -24.29 0.67
C ALA A 29 -14.93 -24.76 0.60
N ALA A 30 -14.30 -25.01 1.75
CA ALA A 30 -13.04 -25.73 1.81
C ALA A 30 -13.34 -27.24 1.78
N VAL A 31 -12.82 -27.92 0.76
CA VAL A 31 -12.85 -29.38 0.63
C VAL A 31 -11.45 -29.90 0.90
N GLU A 32 -11.28 -30.60 2.00
CA GLU A 32 -9.99 -31.04 2.51
C GLU A 32 -9.94 -32.57 2.56
N LEU A 33 -9.02 -33.17 1.81
CA LEU A 33 -8.65 -34.57 1.99
C LEU A 33 -7.61 -34.66 3.10
N ASN A 34 -8.02 -35.23 4.22
CA ASN A 34 -7.19 -35.53 5.38
C ASN A 34 -6.64 -36.96 5.27
N ARG A 35 -5.32 -37.06 5.16
CA ARG A 35 -4.54 -38.31 5.09
C ARG A 35 -3.59 -38.44 6.29
N ASP A 36 -3.67 -37.57 7.29
CA ASP A 36 -2.64 -37.44 8.32
C ASP A 36 -2.41 -38.74 9.11
N GLY A 37 -3.50 -39.37 9.55
CA GLY A 37 -3.42 -40.65 10.25
C GLY A 37 -2.90 -41.80 9.36
N TYR A 38 -3.23 -41.77 8.06
CA TYR A 38 -2.73 -42.73 7.08
C TYR A 38 -1.23 -42.57 6.85
N VAL A 39 -0.78 -41.33 6.61
CA VAL A 39 0.63 -40.95 6.40
C VAL A 39 1.47 -41.33 7.62
N GLY A 40 1.00 -41.00 8.84
CA GLY A 40 1.71 -41.36 10.07
C GLY A 40 1.87 -42.86 10.26
N ALA A 41 0.85 -43.65 9.90
CA ALA A 41 0.93 -45.11 9.96
C ALA A 41 1.85 -45.71 8.88
N ALA A 42 1.81 -45.18 7.65
CA ALA A 42 2.67 -45.60 6.56
C ALA A 42 4.16 -45.34 6.87
N ASN A 43 4.48 -44.13 7.35
CA ASN A 43 5.83 -43.76 7.79
C ASN A 43 6.34 -44.67 8.90
N SER A 44 5.47 -45.03 9.86
CA SER A 44 5.83 -45.93 10.97
C SER A 44 6.14 -47.35 10.51
N LEU A 45 5.69 -47.74 9.31
CA LEU A 45 5.98 -49.02 8.67
C LEU A 45 7.14 -48.92 7.66
N GLY A 46 7.78 -47.75 7.53
CA GLY A 46 8.88 -47.51 6.60
C GLY A 46 8.45 -47.31 5.14
N TYR A 47 7.16 -47.10 4.87
CA TYR A 47 6.68 -46.73 3.55
C TYR A 47 6.77 -45.22 3.36
N ASP A 48 7.02 -44.79 2.12
CA ASP A 48 6.97 -43.40 1.71
C ASP A 48 5.56 -43.05 1.18
N PRO A 49 4.76 -42.24 1.91
CA PRO A 49 3.39 -41.90 1.52
C PRO A 49 3.32 -40.64 0.64
N GLU A 50 4.42 -40.28 -0.03
CA GLU A 50 4.45 -39.22 -1.04
C GLU A 50 3.30 -39.33 -2.04
N LEU A 51 2.76 -38.18 -2.42
CA LEU A 51 1.71 -38.11 -3.43
C LEU A 51 2.35 -38.25 -4.82
N PRO A 52 1.79 -39.07 -5.72
CA PRO A 52 2.28 -39.16 -7.10
C PRO A 52 2.33 -37.78 -7.76
N THR A 53 3.36 -37.48 -8.55
CA THR A 53 3.52 -36.19 -9.25
C THR A 53 2.26 -35.81 -10.04
N ALA A 54 1.69 -36.76 -10.78
CA ALA A 54 0.47 -36.55 -11.56
C ALA A 54 -0.76 -36.22 -10.70
N TYR A 55 -0.83 -36.73 -9.45
CA TYR A 55 -1.86 -36.34 -8.50
C TYR A 55 -1.67 -34.88 -8.08
N VAL A 56 -0.44 -34.50 -7.71
CA VAL A 56 -0.09 -33.13 -7.30
C VAL A 56 -0.41 -32.14 -8.44
N GLU A 57 0.00 -32.43 -9.67
CA GLU A 57 -0.29 -31.60 -10.84
C GLU A 57 -1.79 -31.43 -11.09
N ALA A 58 -2.57 -32.52 -10.98
CA ALA A 58 -4.02 -32.47 -11.17
C ALA A 58 -4.73 -31.65 -10.08
N VAL A 59 -4.29 -31.80 -8.84
CA VAL A 59 -4.79 -31.03 -7.70
C VAL A 59 -4.42 -29.56 -7.82
N ASP A 60 -3.17 -29.24 -8.16
CA ASP A 60 -2.70 -27.86 -8.28
C ASP A 60 -3.44 -27.14 -9.42
N ARG A 61 -3.60 -27.79 -10.58
CA ARG A 61 -4.38 -27.24 -11.69
C ARG A 61 -5.84 -27.00 -11.31
N ALA A 62 -6.48 -27.93 -10.60
CA ALA A 62 -7.84 -27.76 -10.13
C ALA A 62 -7.94 -26.63 -9.08
N ARG A 63 -6.99 -26.57 -8.15
CA ARG A 63 -6.91 -25.54 -7.10
C ARG A 63 -6.81 -24.15 -7.71
N ASP A 64 -5.90 -23.96 -8.66
CA ASP A 64 -5.70 -22.69 -9.34
C ASP A 64 -6.97 -22.24 -10.07
N ALA A 65 -7.63 -23.16 -10.79
CA ALA A 65 -8.90 -22.87 -11.47
C ALA A 65 -10.02 -22.47 -10.50
N PHE A 66 -10.13 -23.14 -9.35
CA PHE A 66 -11.14 -22.77 -8.34
C PHE A 66 -10.84 -21.41 -7.70
N ILE A 67 -9.59 -21.18 -7.29
CA ILE A 67 -9.14 -19.91 -6.68
C ILE A 67 -9.40 -18.75 -7.65
N ASP A 68 -9.06 -18.94 -8.92
CA ASP A 68 -9.28 -17.96 -9.96
C ASP A 68 -10.75 -17.62 -10.10
N ARG A 69 -11.63 -18.63 -10.07
CA ARG A 69 -13.07 -18.40 -10.14
C ARG A 69 -13.57 -17.62 -8.93
N ILE A 70 -13.12 -17.95 -7.73
CA ILE A 70 -13.53 -17.28 -6.49
C ILE A 70 -13.07 -15.80 -6.46
N TRP A 71 -11.84 -15.51 -6.90
CA TRP A 71 -11.35 -14.14 -7.04
C TRP A 71 -12.07 -13.37 -8.15
N TYR A 72 -12.35 -14.03 -9.28
CA TYR A 72 -13.14 -13.48 -10.37
C TYR A 72 -14.55 -13.07 -9.91
N ASP A 73 -15.18 -13.90 -9.07
CA ASP A 73 -16.50 -13.61 -8.47
C ASP A 73 -16.44 -12.51 -7.38
N GLY A 74 -15.25 -12.03 -7.02
CA GLY A 74 -15.04 -10.82 -6.22
C GLY A 74 -14.56 -11.04 -4.78
N TYR A 75 -14.16 -12.25 -4.41
CA TYR A 75 -13.56 -12.49 -3.11
C TYR A 75 -12.26 -11.68 -2.93
N PRO A 76 -12.11 -10.87 -1.87
CA PRO A 76 -10.93 -10.01 -1.69
C PRO A 76 -9.84 -10.62 -0.82
N GLY A 77 -10.06 -11.81 -0.25
CA GLY A 77 -9.14 -12.44 0.69
C GLY A 77 -8.06 -13.28 0.00
N ASP A 78 -7.16 -13.79 0.84
CA ASP A 78 -6.09 -14.70 0.45
C ASP A 78 -6.43 -16.14 0.82
N PHE A 79 -5.74 -17.08 0.17
CA PHE A 79 -5.89 -18.51 0.41
C PHE A 79 -4.57 -19.06 0.97
N SER A 80 -4.66 -19.95 1.95
CA SER A 80 -3.51 -20.63 2.55
C SER A 80 -3.75 -22.13 2.60
N TRP A 81 -2.80 -22.92 2.10
CA TRP A 81 -2.85 -24.37 2.15
C TRP A 81 -1.44 -24.95 2.33
N GLY A 82 -1.37 -26.19 2.82
CA GLY A 82 -0.12 -26.94 2.88
C GLY A 82 0.12 -27.72 1.60
N SER A 83 1.39 -28.00 1.28
CA SER A 83 1.84 -28.81 0.14
C SER A 83 2.35 -30.20 0.57
N GLY A 84 1.89 -30.70 1.71
CA GLY A 84 2.37 -31.97 2.29
C GLY A 84 1.48 -33.16 1.94
N PRO A 85 1.98 -34.40 2.08
CA PRO A 85 1.20 -35.61 1.79
C PRO A 85 0.03 -35.81 2.77
N SER A 86 0.07 -35.22 3.96
CA SER A 86 -0.97 -35.38 4.99
C SER A 86 -2.29 -34.66 4.66
N TRP A 87 -2.26 -33.57 3.89
CA TRP A 87 -3.43 -32.72 3.70
C TRP A 87 -3.49 -32.17 2.29
N VAL A 88 -4.64 -32.31 1.63
CA VAL A 88 -4.91 -31.66 0.35
C VAL A 88 -6.15 -30.79 0.49
N THR A 89 -5.97 -29.47 0.37
CA THR A 89 -7.05 -28.51 0.50
C THR A 89 -7.38 -27.87 -0.84
N LEU A 90 -8.67 -27.88 -1.21
CA LEU A 90 -9.24 -27.19 -2.36
C LEU A 90 -10.31 -26.20 -1.88
N PHE A 91 -10.23 -24.94 -2.32
CA PHE A 91 -11.24 -23.93 -2.05
C PHE A 91 -12.20 -23.89 -3.24
N VAL A 92 -13.44 -24.34 -3.05
CA VAL A 92 -14.33 -24.71 -4.15
C VAL A 92 -15.58 -23.81 -4.17
N PRO A 93 -15.97 -23.22 -5.32
CA PRO A 93 -17.27 -22.58 -5.46
C PRO A 93 -18.40 -23.55 -5.14
N PHE A 94 -19.43 -23.10 -4.42
CA PHE A 94 -20.50 -23.98 -3.94
C PHE A 94 -21.11 -24.93 -4.99
N PRO A 95 -21.35 -24.52 -6.25
CA PRO A 95 -21.91 -25.42 -7.28
C PRO A 95 -21.05 -26.64 -7.61
N HIS A 96 -19.76 -26.64 -7.25
CA HIS A 96 -18.80 -27.68 -7.62
C HIS A 96 -18.39 -28.59 -6.46
N VAL A 97 -18.88 -28.35 -5.25
CA VAL A 97 -18.45 -29.09 -4.04
C VAL A 97 -18.64 -30.60 -4.18
N GLU A 98 -19.81 -31.07 -4.60
CA GLU A 98 -20.08 -32.51 -4.76
C GLU A 98 -19.17 -33.15 -5.82
N ALA A 99 -18.98 -32.47 -6.94
CA ALA A 99 -18.11 -32.95 -8.01
C ALA A 99 -16.64 -33.01 -7.56
N THR A 100 -16.18 -32.05 -6.76
CA THR A 100 -14.81 -32.04 -6.21
C THR A 100 -14.59 -33.14 -5.19
N ILE A 101 -15.54 -33.40 -4.30
CA ILE A 101 -15.48 -34.51 -3.34
C ILE A 101 -15.30 -35.83 -4.08
N GLU A 102 -16.14 -36.07 -5.08
CA GLU A 102 -16.10 -37.29 -5.86
C GLU A 102 -14.81 -37.38 -6.72
N ALA A 103 -14.32 -36.27 -7.25
CA ALA A 103 -13.05 -36.23 -7.96
C ALA A 103 -11.86 -36.58 -7.05
N LEU A 104 -11.81 -36.02 -5.82
CA LEU A 104 -10.78 -36.36 -4.82
C LEU A 104 -10.87 -37.82 -4.38
N ARG A 105 -12.09 -38.33 -4.15
CA ARG A 105 -12.30 -39.74 -3.79
C ARG A 105 -11.75 -40.68 -4.86
N VAL A 106 -12.11 -40.46 -6.13
CA VAL A 106 -11.65 -41.29 -7.26
C VAL A 106 -10.14 -41.12 -7.49
N ALA A 107 -9.60 -39.92 -7.31
CA ALA A 107 -8.17 -39.69 -7.40
C ALA A 107 -7.39 -40.45 -6.31
N GLU A 108 -7.88 -40.46 -5.07
CA GLU A 108 -7.22 -41.10 -3.92
C GLU A 108 -7.39 -42.63 -3.89
N LEU A 109 -8.55 -43.15 -4.30
CA LEU A 109 -8.83 -44.59 -4.24
C LEU A 109 -8.42 -45.33 -5.52
N ASP A 110 -8.64 -44.72 -6.68
CA ASP A 110 -8.48 -45.39 -7.98
C ASP A 110 -7.27 -44.87 -8.77
N ASN A 111 -6.52 -43.89 -8.26
CA ASN A 111 -5.45 -43.20 -8.97
C ASN A 111 -5.88 -42.60 -10.32
N LYS A 112 -7.13 -42.15 -10.43
CA LYS A 112 -7.71 -41.57 -11.65
C LYS A 112 -7.90 -40.07 -11.50
N TYR A 113 -7.06 -39.28 -12.18
CA TYR A 113 -7.02 -37.82 -12.03
C TYR A 113 -7.85 -37.04 -13.07
N SER A 114 -8.45 -37.73 -14.05
CA SER A 114 -9.20 -37.12 -15.15
C SER A 114 -10.37 -36.24 -14.69
N ARG A 115 -11.01 -36.57 -13.56
CA ARG A 115 -12.10 -35.77 -12.99
C ARG A 115 -11.63 -34.43 -12.43
N LEU A 116 -10.43 -34.37 -11.85
CA LEU A 116 -9.83 -33.12 -11.39
C LEU A 116 -9.45 -32.23 -12.59
N HIS A 117 -8.86 -32.81 -13.64
CA HIS A 117 -8.58 -32.08 -14.88
C HIS A 117 -9.86 -31.54 -15.52
N ALA A 118 -10.92 -32.36 -15.63
CA ALA A 118 -12.19 -31.93 -16.19
C ALA A 118 -12.87 -30.81 -15.37
N LEU A 119 -12.70 -30.79 -14.05
CA LEU A 119 -13.15 -29.67 -13.21
C LEU A 119 -12.35 -28.40 -13.47
N ALA A 120 -11.02 -28.52 -13.58
CA ALA A 120 -10.16 -27.39 -13.90
C ALA A 120 -10.50 -26.78 -15.27
N ASP A 121 -10.70 -27.62 -16.28
CA ASP A 121 -11.03 -27.18 -17.65
C ASP A 121 -12.39 -26.49 -17.72
N ARG A 122 -13.38 -27.00 -16.99
CA ARG A 122 -14.71 -26.38 -16.90
C ARG A 122 -14.67 -24.99 -16.26
N LEU A 123 -13.72 -24.75 -15.37
CA LEU A 123 -13.58 -23.51 -14.61
C LEU A 123 -12.53 -22.55 -15.17
N ALA A 124 -11.82 -22.97 -16.22
CA ALA A 124 -10.81 -22.16 -16.86
C ALA A 124 -11.42 -20.85 -17.35
N LEU A 125 -10.78 -19.75 -16.95
CA LEU A 125 -11.13 -18.41 -17.43
C LEU A 125 -10.22 -18.05 -18.61
N PRO A 126 -10.71 -17.34 -19.65
CA PRO A 126 -9.92 -16.94 -20.81
C PRO A 126 -8.99 -15.75 -20.49
N VAL A 127 -8.17 -15.89 -19.45
CA VAL A 127 -7.26 -14.85 -18.95
C VAL A 127 -6.25 -14.44 -20.02
N ASP A 128 -5.79 -15.40 -20.83
CA ASP A 128 -4.89 -15.14 -21.95
C ASP A 128 -5.49 -14.20 -22.99
N ASP A 129 -6.77 -14.38 -23.31
CA ASP A 129 -7.47 -13.55 -24.29
C ASP A 129 -7.77 -12.17 -23.69
N TRP A 130 -8.21 -12.12 -22.42
CA TRP A 130 -8.43 -10.86 -21.71
C TRP A 130 -7.14 -10.04 -21.51
N LEU A 131 -5.97 -10.67 -21.51
CA LEU A 131 -4.67 -10.01 -21.36
C LEU A 131 -3.83 -9.98 -22.64
N ALA A 132 -4.40 -10.34 -23.80
CA ALA A 132 -3.74 -10.18 -25.09
C ALA A 132 -3.27 -8.73 -25.35
N PRO A 133 -2.28 -8.49 -26.22
CA PRO A 133 -1.84 -7.14 -26.61
C PRO A 133 -2.98 -6.26 -27.13
N GLY A 134 -2.79 -4.94 -27.08
CA GLY A 134 -3.75 -3.95 -27.59
C GLY A 134 -4.74 -3.40 -26.57
N GLU A 135 -5.28 -2.22 -26.86
CA GLU A 135 -6.43 -1.68 -26.13
C GLU A 135 -7.75 -2.30 -26.62
N ARG A 136 -8.61 -2.67 -25.68
CA ARG A 136 -9.95 -3.18 -25.97
C ARG A 136 -10.92 -2.92 -24.83
N GLU A 137 -12.20 -2.92 -25.18
CA GLU A 137 -13.31 -2.95 -24.24
C GLU A 137 -13.78 -4.39 -24.06
N LEU A 138 -13.82 -4.85 -22.82
CA LEU A 138 -14.49 -6.09 -22.43
C LEU A 138 -15.87 -5.72 -21.90
N ILE A 139 -16.92 -6.36 -22.40
CA ILE A 139 -18.32 -6.04 -22.12
C ILE A 139 -18.89 -7.06 -21.13
N ARG A 140 -19.57 -6.56 -20.10
CA ARG A 140 -20.23 -7.41 -19.11
C ARG A 140 -21.44 -8.11 -19.73
N GLY A 141 -21.57 -9.41 -19.48
CA GLY A 141 -22.58 -10.30 -20.07
C GLY A 141 -22.20 -10.86 -21.44
N ILE A 142 -21.05 -10.44 -22.01
CA ILE A 142 -20.49 -10.98 -23.25
C ILE A 142 -19.13 -11.61 -22.93
N ASP A 143 -18.19 -10.81 -22.44
CA ASP A 143 -16.81 -11.24 -22.18
C ASP A 143 -16.60 -11.70 -20.73
N PHE A 144 -17.39 -11.18 -19.79
CA PHE A 144 -17.33 -11.51 -18.36
C PHE A 144 -18.67 -11.21 -17.67
N ASP A 145 -18.96 -11.84 -16.54
CA ASP A 145 -20.20 -11.68 -15.77
C ASP A 145 -20.03 -10.90 -14.46
N ALA A 146 -18.82 -10.96 -13.90
CA ALA A 146 -18.49 -10.37 -12.60
C ALA A 146 -18.70 -8.84 -12.57
N PRO A 147 -18.86 -8.21 -11.40
CA PRO A 147 -18.90 -6.75 -11.31
C PRO A 147 -17.63 -6.12 -11.93
N PRO A 148 -17.73 -5.08 -12.78
CA PRO A 148 -16.59 -4.55 -13.54
C PRO A 148 -15.38 -4.16 -12.67
N GLY A 149 -15.62 -3.59 -11.48
CA GLY A 149 -14.55 -3.25 -10.54
C GLY A 149 -13.83 -4.46 -9.94
N ALA A 150 -14.56 -5.55 -9.67
CA ALA A 150 -13.99 -6.81 -9.19
C ALA A 150 -13.20 -7.50 -10.30
N PHE A 151 -13.80 -7.58 -11.50
CA PHE A 151 -13.16 -8.14 -12.70
C PHE A 151 -11.85 -7.43 -13.05
N LEU A 152 -11.83 -6.09 -13.06
CA LEU A 152 -10.61 -5.32 -13.30
C LEU A 152 -9.53 -5.57 -12.22
N ARG A 153 -9.92 -5.76 -10.96
CA ARG A 153 -8.97 -6.08 -9.88
C ARG A 153 -8.37 -7.47 -10.09
N PHE A 154 -9.20 -8.45 -10.43
CA PHE A 154 -8.77 -9.81 -10.80
C PHE A 154 -7.77 -9.76 -11.98
N LEU A 155 -8.11 -9.06 -13.07
CA LEU A 155 -7.23 -8.93 -14.23
C LEU A 155 -5.90 -8.25 -13.89
N ARG A 156 -5.90 -7.24 -13.01
CA ARG A 156 -4.65 -6.61 -12.55
C ARG A 156 -3.77 -7.60 -11.76
N GLY A 157 -4.38 -8.44 -10.94
CA GLY A 157 -3.69 -9.53 -10.24
C GLY A 157 -3.05 -10.50 -11.22
N LYS A 158 -3.82 -10.97 -12.22
CA LYS A 158 -3.33 -11.88 -13.26
C LYS A 158 -2.25 -11.27 -14.14
N ALA A 159 -2.42 -10.02 -14.55
CA ALA A 159 -1.41 -9.30 -15.31
C ALA A 159 -0.10 -9.19 -14.51
N LYS A 160 -0.18 -8.81 -13.23
CA LYS A 160 1.00 -8.73 -12.35
C LYS A 160 1.68 -10.09 -12.18
N GLY A 161 0.93 -11.18 -11.97
CA GLY A 161 1.49 -12.53 -11.89
C GLY A 161 2.20 -12.95 -13.18
N ARG A 162 1.73 -12.45 -14.32
CA ARG A 162 2.37 -12.60 -15.63
C ARG A 162 3.39 -11.50 -15.94
N GLY A 163 3.76 -10.67 -14.97
CA GLY A 163 4.64 -9.50 -15.07
C GLY A 163 4.29 -8.50 -16.18
N VAL A 164 3.00 -8.39 -16.50
CA VAL A 164 2.43 -7.41 -17.42
C VAL A 164 1.80 -6.30 -16.58
N ARG A 165 2.00 -5.05 -16.98
CA ARG A 165 1.28 -3.90 -16.40
C ARG A 165 -0.07 -3.78 -17.10
N LEU A 166 -1.16 -3.73 -16.35
CA LEU A 166 -2.50 -3.54 -16.89
C LEU A 166 -3.03 -2.14 -16.59
N ASN A 167 -3.11 -1.30 -17.62
CA ASN A 167 -3.83 -0.03 -17.55
C ASN A 167 -5.30 -0.30 -17.90
N GLY A 168 -6.18 -0.30 -16.91
CA GLY A 168 -7.60 -0.56 -17.15
C GLY A 168 -8.52 0.34 -16.36
N ARG A 169 -9.74 0.50 -16.90
CA ARG A 169 -10.81 1.34 -16.36
C ARG A 169 -12.11 0.55 -16.40
N ALA A 170 -12.78 0.48 -15.25
CA ALA A 170 -14.12 -0.07 -15.16
C ALA A 170 -15.17 1.02 -15.39
N THR A 171 -16.20 0.70 -16.16
CA THR A 171 -17.42 1.48 -16.32
C THR A 171 -18.60 0.69 -15.73
N ALA A 172 -19.83 1.19 -15.84
CA ALA A 172 -21.01 0.49 -15.33
C ALA A 172 -21.28 -0.87 -16.03
N GLY A 173 -20.89 -0.99 -17.30
CA GLY A 173 -21.17 -2.18 -18.13
C GLY A 173 -19.96 -2.82 -18.80
N SER A 174 -18.76 -2.23 -18.65
CA SER A 174 -17.57 -2.70 -19.37
C SER A 174 -16.28 -2.47 -18.58
N VAL A 175 -15.20 -3.08 -19.03
CA VAL A 175 -13.84 -2.83 -18.58
C VAL A 175 -12.94 -2.60 -19.78
N TRP A 176 -12.40 -1.40 -19.88
CA TRP A 176 -11.34 -1.08 -20.83
C TRP A 176 -10.01 -1.60 -20.29
N VAL A 177 -9.26 -2.33 -21.11
CA VAL A 177 -7.97 -2.91 -20.76
C VAL A 177 -6.93 -2.56 -21.80
N ARG A 178 -5.72 -2.21 -21.34
CA ARG A 178 -4.51 -2.09 -22.15
C ARG A 178 -3.35 -2.75 -21.41
N PRO A 179 -3.09 -4.04 -21.67
CA PRO A 179 -1.95 -4.75 -21.13
C PRO A 179 -0.67 -4.29 -21.83
N THR A 180 0.36 -3.96 -21.05
CA THR A 180 1.66 -3.48 -21.55
C THR A 180 2.79 -4.23 -20.87
N LEU A 181 3.76 -4.70 -21.64
CA LEU A 181 5.01 -5.27 -21.12
C LEU A 181 6.05 -4.15 -21.00
N SER A 182 6.68 -4.01 -19.83
CA SER A 182 7.75 -3.02 -19.67
C SER A 182 9.02 -3.49 -20.42
N PRO A 183 9.86 -2.57 -20.93
CA PRO A 183 11.15 -2.94 -21.53
C PRO A 183 12.07 -3.69 -20.57
N VAL A 184 12.01 -3.37 -19.26
CA VAL A 184 12.83 -4.00 -18.22
C VAL A 184 12.39 -5.46 -18.00
N GLU A 185 11.10 -5.71 -17.86
CA GLU A 185 10.55 -7.05 -17.64
C GLU A 185 10.77 -7.93 -18.86
N LYS A 186 10.74 -7.35 -20.05
CA LYS A 186 11.13 -8.03 -21.28
C LYS A 186 12.61 -8.46 -21.23
N GLN A 187 13.53 -7.53 -20.97
CA GLN A 187 14.97 -7.82 -20.89
C GLN A 187 15.27 -8.89 -19.84
N ILE A 188 14.59 -8.86 -18.68
CA ILE A 188 14.75 -9.87 -17.63
C ILE A 188 14.37 -11.27 -18.15
N ARG A 189 13.27 -11.39 -18.88
CA ARG A 189 12.82 -12.70 -19.40
C ARG A 189 13.71 -13.22 -20.51
N GLU A 190 14.12 -12.36 -21.43
CA GLU A 190 15.06 -12.71 -22.50
C GLU A 190 16.43 -13.13 -21.93
N ARG A 191 16.86 -12.50 -20.84
CA ARG A 191 18.14 -12.81 -20.18
C ARG A 191 18.09 -14.05 -19.30
N TYR A 192 16.92 -14.43 -18.79
CA TYR A 192 16.75 -15.55 -17.87
C TYR A 192 15.60 -16.49 -18.30
N PRO A 193 15.69 -17.14 -19.47
CA PRO A 193 14.60 -17.96 -20.01
C PRO A 193 14.22 -19.13 -19.09
N ASP A 194 15.20 -19.73 -18.39
CA ASP A 194 14.97 -20.83 -17.45
C ASP A 194 14.10 -20.43 -16.24
N ARG A 195 14.07 -19.13 -15.90
CA ARG A 195 13.19 -18.60 -14.84
C ARG A 195 11.77 -18.33 -15.32
N TYR A 196 11.55 -18.31 -16.63
CA TYR A 196 10.27 -17.99 -17.27
C TYR A 196 9.96 -18.98 -18.40
N PRO A 197 9.91 -20.30 -18.10
CA PRO A 197 9.67 -21.31 -19.12
C PRO A 197 8.31 -21.08 -19.80
N GLY A 198 8.30 -21.11 -21.13
CA GLY A 198 7.08 -20.93 -21.92
C GLY A 198 6.60 -19.48 -22.06
N TRP A 199 7.36 -18.47 -21.62
CA TRP A 199 7.01 -17.08 -21.94
C TRP A 199 7.16 -16.83 -23.46
N VAL A 200 6.05 -16.44 -24.08
CA VAL A 200 5.99 -15.98 -25.47
C VAL A 200 5.78 -14.47 -25.45
N ASP A 201 6.69 -13.72 -26.06
CA ASP A 201 6.52 -12.28 -26.24
C ASP A 201 5.45 -12.00 -27.30
N ARG A 202 4.25 -11.63 -26.83
CA ARG A 202 3.15 -11.19 -27.70
C ARG A 202 3.12 -9.68 -27.91
N TRP A 203 3.91 -8.90 -27.18
CA TRP A 203 3.82 -7.44 -27.12
C TRP A 203 4.85 -6.74 -27.99
N THR A 204 6.04 -7.32 -28.18
CA THR A 204 7.04 -6.76 -29.09
C THR A 204 6.59 -6.84 -30.53
N GLY A 205 6.66 -5.71 -31.24
CA GLY A 205 6.25 -5.63 -32.64
C GLY A 205 4.74 -5.61 -32.86
N TYR A 206 3.93 -5.64 -31.79
CA TYR A 206 2.51 -5.36 -31.91
C TYR A 206 2.30 -3.93 -32.40
N VAL A 207 1.69 -3.79 -33.57
CA VAL A 207 1.24 -2.51 -34.12
C VAL A 207 -0.25 -2.44 -33.86
N GLU A 208 -0.69 -1.39 -33.17
CA GLU A 208 -2.11 -1.16 -32.90
C GLU A 208 -2.82 -0.88 -34.22
N PRO A 209 -3.87 -1.64 -34.59
CA PRO A 209 -4.63 -1.39 -35.82
C PRO A 209 -5.18 0.04 -35.88
N GLU A 210 -5.25 0.63 -37.08
CA GLU A 210 -5.77 2.01 -37.25
C GLU A 210 -7.24 2.15 -36.82
N ASP A 211 -8.00 1.05 -36.85
CA ASP A 211 -9.40 0.95 -36.42
C ASP A 211 -9.56 0.44 -34.97
N ALA A 212 -8.47 0.34 -34.21
CA ALA A 212 -8.53 -0.13 -32.83
C ALA A 212 -9.47 0.76 -31.99
N PRO A 213 -10.37 0.17 -31.19
CA PRO A 213 -11.30 0.94 -30.39
C PRO A 213 -10.54 1.83 -29.41
N ILE A 214 -10.73 3.15 -29.54
CA ILE A 214 -10.12 4.13 -28.65
C ILE A 214 -11.06 4.34 -27.46
N ARG A 215 -10.52 4.21 -26.25
CA ARG A 215 -11.26 4.50 -25.02
C ARG A 215 -11.82 5.93 -25.08
N PRO A 216 -13.13 6.13 -24.82
CA PRO A 216 -13.72 7.45 -24.75
C PRO A 216 -12.95 8.35 -23.77
N TRP A 217 -12.59 9.55 -24.23
CA TRP A 217 -11.94 10.56 -23.40
C TRP A 217 -12.91 11.08 -22.36
N VAL A 218 -12.54 10.99 -21.07
CA VAL A 218 -13.38 11.47 -19.97
C VAL A 218 -12.51 12.31 -19.04
N GLY A 219 -12.10 13.49 -19.54
CA GLY A 219 -11.51 14.59 -18.78
C GLY A 219 -10.30 14.23 -17.91
N GLY A 220 -9.09 14.42 -18.45
CA GLY A 220 -7.85 14.55 -17.68
C GLY A 220 -6.99 15.65 -18.28
N GLN A 221 -6.41 16.52 -17.44
CA GLN A 221 -5.55 17.67 -17.75
C GLN A 221 -4.98 17.77 -19.18
N ASP A 222 -5.24 18.93 -19.80
CA ASP A 222 -4.72 19.42 -21.08
C ASP A 222 -3.33 18.85 -21.45
N GLN A 223 -3.30 17.92 -22.41
CA GLN A 223 -2.07 17.33 -22.95
C GLN A 223 -1.39 18.21 -24.02
N ASP A 224 -1.94 19.39 -24.32
CA ASP A 224 -1.49 20.22 -25.44
C ASP A 224 -0.29 21.15 -25.16
N LEU A 225 0.29 21.12 -23.96
CA LEU A 225 1.43 21.99 -23.62
C LEU A 225 2.80 21.47 -24.12
N SER A 226 2.85 20.36 -24.85
CA SER A 226 4.11 19.66 -25.16
C SER A 226 4.58 19.79 -26.61
N TYR A 227 3.78 20.39 -27.50
CA TYR A 227 4.13 20.52 -28.91
C TYR A 227 5.27 21.56 -29.07
N GLY A 228 6.47 21.09 -29.40
CA GLY A 228 7.68 21.92 -29.57
C GLY A 228 8.64 21.98 -28.36
N ALA A 229 8.38 21.23 -27.29
CA ALA A 229 9.31 21.16 -26.15
C ALA A 229 10.58 20.38 -26.51
N THR A 230 11.76 20.95 -26.25
CA THR A 230 13.06 20.30 -26.47
C THR A 230 13.19 19.04 -25.61
N PRO A 231 13.56 17.87 -26.16
CA PRO A 231 13.75 16.65 -25.39
C PRO A 231 14.77 16.83 -24.26
N VAL A 232 14.44 16.36 -23.07
CA VAL A 232 15.33 16.45 -21.90
C VAL A 232 16.52 15.51 -22.09
N GLN A 233 17.74 16.05 -21.96
CA GLN A 233 18.96 15.25 -21.94
C GLN A 233 19.17 14.66 -20.54
N PHE A 234 19.25 13.34 -20.44
CA PHE A 234 19.61 12.65 -19.21
C PHE A 234 21.12 12.46 -19.15
N ARG A 235 21.73 12.96 -18.08
CA ARG A 235 23.14 12.71 -17.77
C ARG A 235 23.21 11.79 -16.55
N THR A 236 23.96 10.70 -16.68
CA THR A 236 24.21 9.79 -15.57
C THR A 236 25.20 10.46 -14.63
N VAL A 237 24.75 10.77 -13.41
CA VAL A 237 25.60 11.26 -12.31
C VAL A 237 25.75 10.10 -11.34
N GLU A 238 26.98 9.65 -11.11
CA GLU A 238 27.27 8.70 -10.03
C GLU A 238 27.04 9.40 -8.69
N LEU A 239 25.87 9.15 -8.08
CA LEU A 239 25.57 9.61 -6.74
C LEU A 239 26.06 8.56 -5.75
N ALA A 240 27.00 8.97 -4.88
CA ALA A 240 27.44 8.15 -3.75
C ALA A 240 26.21 7.64 -2.97
N SER A 241 26.09 6.32 -2.83
CA SER A 241 24.94 5.69 -2.18
C SER A 241 24.95 6.07 -0.70
N ARG A 242 24.17 7.08 -0.32
CA ARG A 242 23.87 7.33 1.09
C ARG A 242 22.98 6.20 1.57
N GLU A 243 23.46 5.43 2.55
CA GLU A 243 22.71 4.33 3.17
C GLU A 243 21.39 4.80 3.83
N LYS A 244 21.23 6.11 4.05
CA LYS A 244 20.03 6.75 4.63
C LYS A 244 19.43 7.75 3.66
N CYS A 245 18.10 7.68 3.50
CA CYS A 245 17.36 8.67 2.74
C CYS A 245 17.25 10.00 3.52
N PRO A 246 17.31 11.18 2.87
CA PRO A 246 17.10 12.47 3.52
C PRO A 246 15.77 12.60 4.28
N CYS A 247 14.76 11.81 3.94
CA CYS A 247 13.49 11.76 4.68
C CYS A 247 13.59 11.04 6.05
N GLY A 248 14.78 10.56 6.42
CA GLY A 248 15.08 9.89 7.69
C GLY A 248 14.80 8.39 7.73
N MET A 249 14.20 7.82 6.68
CA MET A 249 14.01 6.36 6.58
C MET A 249 15.24 5.65 6.01
N SER A 250 15.53 4.46 6.55
CA SER A 250 16.54 3.56 5.98
C SER A 250 16.04 2.98 4.65
N LEU A 251 16.93 2.93 3.66
CA LEU A 251 16.66 2.27 2.38
C LEU A 251 16.44 0.75 2.52
N ARG A 252 16.85 0.17 3.66
CA ARG A 252 16.83 -1.27 3.95
C ARG A 252 15.69 -1.73 4.90
N GLU A 253 14.74 -0.88 5.28
CA GLU A 253 13.59 -1.34 6.09
C GLU A 253 12.72 -2.34 5.31
N THR A 254 13.05 -3.63 5.49
CA THR A 254 12.66 -4.82 4.72
C THR A 254 11.27 -5.35 5.02
N TRP A 255 10.50 -4.69 5.88
CA TRP A 255 9.24 -5.24 6.41
C TRP A 255 7.98 -4.78 5.66
N GLY A 256 8.12 -4.10 4.51
CA GLY A 256 6.95 -3.67 3.72
C GLY A 256 7.28 -3.20 2.31
N ASN A 257 7.65 -4.12 1.41
CA ASN A 257 7.67 -3.97 -0.06
C ASN A 257 8.18 -2.62 -0.63
N GLY A 258 9.04 -1.86 0.05
CA GLY A 258 9.45 -0.49 -0.33
C GLY A 258 8.34 0.58 -0.38
N LYS A 259 7.06 0.20 -0.22
CA LYS A 259 5.90 1.10 -0.29
C LYS A 259 5.84 2.07 0.88
N GLY A 260 6.24 1.63 2.08
CA GLY A 260 6.28 2.47 3.27
C GLY A 260 7.26 3.63 3.09
N HIS A 261 8.47 3.33 2.60
CA HIS A 261 9.47 4.36 2.32
C HIS A 261 8.99 5.31 1.22
N THR A 262 8.49 4.81 0.08
CA THR A 262 8.00 5.66 -1.03
C THR A 262 6.89 6.61 -0.57
N THR A 263 5.94 6.12 0.23
CA THR A 263 4.81 6.92 0.75
C THR A 263 5.31 7.98 1.71
N HIS A 264 6.20 7.63 2.65
CA HIS A 264 6.81 8.59 3.57
C HIS A 264 7.66 9.62 2.84
N HIS A 265 8.42 9.20 1.83
CA HIS A 265 9.25 10.09 1.03
C HIS A 265 8.41 11.09 0.25
N ALA A 266 7.30 10.65 -0.36
CA ALA A 266 6.36 11.55 -1.01
C ALA A 266 5.74 12.55 -0.03
N ALA A 267 5.36 12.09 1.18
CA ALA A 267 4.82 12.96 2.22
C ALA A 267 5.85 13.98 2.73
N TRP A 268 7.11 13.56 2.89
CA TRP A 268 8.22 14.44 3.26
C TRP A 268 8.54 15.48 2.17
N ALA A 269 8.55 15.05 0.91
CA ALA A 269 8.89 15.92 -0.21
C ALA A 269 7.79 16.92 -0.54
N PHE A 270 6.54 16.45 -0.68
CA PHE A 270 5.42 17.24 -1.22
C PHE A 270 4.39 17.67 -0.17
N GLY A 271 4.44 17.11 1.04
CA GLY A 271 3.45 17.35 2.09
C GLY A 271 2.50 16.17 2.32
N VAL A 272 1.77 16.19 3.42
CA VAL A 272 0.85 15.12 3.82
C VAL A 272 -0.52 15.35 3.18
N THR A 273 -1.06 14.35 2.48
CA THR A 273 -2.37 14.46 1.84
C THR A 273 -3.47 14.76 2.86
N VAL A 274 -4.29 15.78 2.58
CA VAL A 274 -5.46 16.10 3.39
C VAL A 274 -6.55 15.03 3.17
N PRO A 275 -7.16 14.47 4.23
CA PRO A 275 -8.24 13.51 4.09
C PRO A 275 -9.41 14.08 3.27
N LYS A 276 -9.94 13.31 2.32
CA LYS A 276 -11.02 13.78 1.41
C LYS A 276 -12.31 14.17 2.12
N ASN A 277 -12.55 13.61 3.30
CA ASN A 277 -13.73 13.86 4.13
C ASN A 277 -13.51 14.99 5.15
N LEU A 278 -12.37 15.69 5.10
CA LEU A 278 -12.08 16.82 5.98
C LEU A 278 -12.42 18.11 5.23
N GLU A 279 -13.44 18.82 5.70
CA GLU A 279 -13.77 20.15 5.20
C GLU A 279 -12.68 21.15 5.64
N TRP A 280 -12.05 21.79 4.66
CA TRP A 280 -10.95 22.73 4.89
C TRP A 280 -11.16 23.97 4.03
N TRP A 281 -11.56 25.07 4.67
CA TRP A 281 -12.07 26.28 4.03
C TRP A 281 -11.04 27.41 3.82
N GLY A 282 -9.84 27.32 4.40
CA GLY A 282 -8.76 28.32 4.24
C GLY A 282 -7.41 27.71 3.84
N ASP A 283 -6.35 28.52 3.86
CA ASP A 283 -4.98 28.04 3.60
C ASP A 283 -4.29 27.51 4.86
N LEU A 284 -4.70 28.01 6.03
CA LEU A 284 -4.15 27.66 7.34
C LEU A 284 -5.26 27.14 8.25
N ALA A 285 -4.98 26.08 9.00
CA ALA A 285 -5.85 25.57 10.04
C ALA A 285 -5.10 25.56 11.38
N VAL A 286 -5.77 25.99 12.44
CA VAL A 286 -5.28 25.88 13.82
C VAL A 286 -5.99 24.72 14.49
N VAL A 287 -5.21 23.74 14.95
CA VAL A 287 -5.70 22.52 15.58
C VAL A 287 -5.31 22.56 17.06
N THR A 288 -6.32 22.57 17.93
CA THR A 288 -6.15 22.52 19.38
C THR A 288 -6.36 21.09 19.91
N SER A 289 -5.99 20.83 21.17
CA SER A 289 -6.31 19.57 21.87
C SER A 289 -7.82 19.28 21.94
N GLN A 290 -8.67 20.32 21.80
CA GLN A 290 -10.13 20.22 21.78
C GLN A 290 -10.73 20.02 20.39
N SER A 291 -9.92 20.10 19.32
CA SER A 291 -10.40 19.99 17.94
C SER A 291 -10.96 18.60 17.62
N PRO A 292 -11.81 18.46 16.58
CA PRO A 292 -12.32 17.15 16.16
C PRO A 292 -11.21 16.13 15.90
N ILE A 293 -11.47 14.85 16.19
CA ILE A 293 -10.46 13.79 16.14
C ILE A 293 -9.78 13.66 14.77
N VAL A 294 -10.46 13.98 13.67
CA VAL A 294 -9.89 13.92 12.32
C VAL A 294 -8.76 14.96 12.16
N TRP A 295 -8.94 16.18 12.69
CA TRP A 295 -7.91 17.22 12.69
C TRP A 295 -6.73 16.85 13.58
N ARG A 296 -6.99 16.32 14.78
CA ARG A 296 -5.94 15.88 15.71
C ARG A 296 -5.13 14.69 15.17
N ARG A 297 -5.78 13.76 14.47
CA ARG A 297 -5.10 12.67 13.73
C ARG A 297 -4.25 13.20 12.57
N LEU A 298 -4.73 14.20 11.84
CA LEU A 298 -3.94 14.83 10.78
C LEU A 298 -2.71 15.53 11.35
N ALA A 299 -2.85 16.32 12.42
CA ALA A 299 -1.71 16.95 13.11
C ALA A 299 -0.69 15.91 13.59
N TYR A 300 -1.16 14.80 14.19
CA TYR A 300 -0.31 13.68 14.56
C TYR A 300 0.46 13.10 13.36
N GLN A 301 -0.23 12.84 12.25
CA GLN A 301 0.38 12.30 11.02
C GLN A 301 1.45 13.24 10.45
N VAL A 302 1.19 14.54 10.46
CA VAL A 302 2.16 15.54 9.99
C VAL A 302 3.35 15.64 10.93
N GLY A 303 3.13 15.64 12.25
CA GLY A 303 4.20 15.65 13.26
C GLY A 303 5.13 14.43 13.22
N ARG A 304 4.67 13.29 12.69
CA ARG A 304 5.50 12.09 12.45
C ARG A 304 6.56 12.29 11.36
N ILE A 305 6.34 13.22 10.43
CA ILE A 305 7.27 13.47 9.32
C ILE A 305 8.61 14.03 9.82
N PRO A 306 8.65 15.18 10.52
CA PRO A 306 9.89 15.72 11.07
C PRO A 306 10.50 14.82 12.15
N GLN A 307 9.68 14.06 12.89
CA GLN A 307 10.17 13.06 13.84
C GLN A 307 11.07 12.04 13.15
N LYS A 308 10.60 11.44 12.05
CA LYS A 308 11.39 10.46 11.29
C LYS A 308 12.58 11.10 10.59
N GLU A 309 12.39 12.28 10.00
CA GLU A 309 13.45 13.04 9.31
C GLU A 309 14.66 13.30 10.21
N ASN A 310 14.42 13.69 11.46
CA ASN A 310 15.48 14.09 12.38
C ASN A 310 15.82 13.02 13.44
N GLY A 311 15.07 11.92 13.49
CA GLY A 311 15.36 10.77 14.34
C GLY A 311 15.03 10.95 15.82
N TYR A 312 14.08 11.81 16.18
CA TYR A 312 13.62 11.95 17.57
C TYR A 312 12.66 10.81 17.95
N ASP A 313 12.64 10.43 19.22
CA ASP A 313 11.89 9.30 19.77
C ASP A 313 10.41 9.61 20.09
N PHE A 314 10.05 10.89 20.23
CA PHE A 314 8.67 11.33 20.46
C PHE A 314 8.09 12.16 19.30
N ASN A 315 6.76 12.15 19.17
CA ASN A 315 6.04 13.02 18.23
C ASN A 315 5.76 14.37 18.91
N SER A 316 5.95 15.47 18.18
CA SER A 316 5.61 16.81 18.66
C SER A 316 4.11 16.99 18.99
N TRP A 317 3.22 16.16 18.43
CA TRP A 317 1.79 16.15 18.74
C TRP A 317 1.37 14.80 19.32
N SER A 318 0.75 14.80 20.51
CA SER A 318 0.31 13.59 21.23
C SER A 318 -1.16 13.59 21.63
N HIS A 319 -1.90 14.68 21.42
CA HIS A 319 -3.31 14.82 21.84
C HIS A 319 -4.27 14.05 20.91
N LEU A 320 -4.30 12.73 21.04
CA LEU A 320 -5.19 11.82 20.30
C LEU A 320 -6.38 11.31 21.13
N GLY A 321 -6.40 11.59 22.44
CA GLY A 321 -7.43 11.14 23.39
C GLY A 321 -8.75 11.90 23.27
N GLU A 322 -9.52 12.03 24.34
CA GLU A 322 -10.71 12.87 24.35
C GLU A 322 -10.34 14.36 24.22
N PRO A 323 -11.25 15.24 23.72
CA PRO A 323 -11.03 16.68 23.74
C PRO A 323 -10.78 17.19 25.15
N GLU A 324 -9.62 17.81 25.38
CA GLU A 324 -9.22 18.34 26.69
C GLU A 324 -8.70 19.77 26.58
N SER A 325 -8.97 20.60 27.58
CA SER A 325 -8.34 21.93 27.67
C SER A 325 -6.94 21.77 28.26
N THR A 326 -5.94 22.36 27.62
CA THR A 326 -4.56 22.38 28.13
C THR A 326 -4.27 23.74 28.76
N PRO A 327 -3.65 23.80 29.96
CA PRO A 327 -3.38 25.06 30.66
C PRO A 327 -2.33 25.94 29.95
N ASP A 328 -1.51 25.32 29.10
CA ASP A 328 -0.46 25.92 28.28
C ASP A 328 -0.90 26.15 26.82
N ASN A 329 -2.20 26.05 26.52
CA ASN A 329 -2.75 26.42 25.21
C ASN A 329 -2.04 25.76 24.01
N VAL A 330 -1.85 24.44 24.08
CA VAL A 330 -1.20 23.64 23.03
C VAL A 330 -2.00 23.69 21.73
N ARG A 331 -1.33 24.04 20.64
CA ARG A 331 -1.93 24.20 19.30
C ARG A 331 -0.95 23.91 18.17
N ALA A 332 -1.48 23.34 17.09
CA ALA A 332 -0.76 23.05 15.86
C ALA A 332 -1.32 23.84 14.68
N TYR A 333 -0.46 24.51 13.92
CA TYR A 333 -0.78 25.23 12.70
C TYR A 333 -0.44 24.35 11.50
N LEU A 334 -1.44 24.08 10.66
CA LEU A 334 -1.30 23.29 9.44
C LEU A 334 -1.52 24.19 8.22
N LEU A 335 -0.51 24.37 7.38
CA LEU A 335 -0.62 25.14 6.14
C LEU A 335 -0.80 24.20 4.95
N LYS A 336 -1.81 24.47 4.11
CA LYS A 336 -2.20 23.66 2.97
C LYS A 336 -1.87 24.33 1.63
N ALA A 337 -1.48 23.52 0.66
CA ALA A 337 -1.47 23.87 -0.76
C ALA A 337 -1.74 22.62 -1.61
N ASN A 338 -2.48 22.77 -2.72
CA ASN A 338 -2.73 21.68 -3.69
C ASN A 338 -3.28 20.37 -3.09
N GLY A 339 -4.04 20.45 -1.98
CA GLY A 339 -4.58 19.28 -1.28
C GLY A 339 -3.61 18.58 -0.31
N TYR A 340 -2.45 19.17 -0.05
CA TYR A 340 -1.44 18.66 0.88
C TYR A 340 -1.18 19.67 2.01
N VAL A 341 -0.90 19.16 3.21
CA VAL A 341 -0.31 19.94 4.30
C VAL A 341 1.18 20.08 4.02
N ILE A 342 1.61 21.29 3.65
CA ILE A 342 2.97 21.62 3.24
C ILE A 342 3.80 22.29 4.34
N GLY A 343 3.14 22.75 5.41
CA GLY A 343 3.77 23.40 6.55
C GLY A 343 3.10 23.00 7.85
N TYR A 344 3.89 22.86 8.90
CA TYR A 344 3.46 22.45 10.22
C TYR A 344 4.22 23.23 11.29
N LEU A 345 3.50 23.76 12.27
CA LEU A 345 4.09 24.35 13.46
C LEU A 345 3.32 23.87 14.69
N ASN A 346 4.03 23.37 15.70
CA ASN A 346 3.45 23.07 17.01
C ASN A 346 3.94 24.11 18.03
N ALA A 347 3.03 24.63 18.85
CA ALA A 347 3.33 25.60 19.88
C ALA A 347 2.50 25.38 21.15
N HIS A 348 3.02 25.90 22.26
CA HIS A 348 2.34 26.05 23.54
C HIS A 348 2.87 27.33 24.21
N ASP A 349 2.12 27.90 25.13
CA ASP A 349 2.49 29.10 25.84
C ASP A 349 3.23 28.74 27.14
N THR A 350 4.32 29.42 27.45
CA THR A 350 5.08 29.25 28.69
C THR A 350 5.60 30.60 29.16
N SER A 351 6.04 30.68 30.41
CA SER A 351 6.61 31.89 31.00
C SER A 351 8.11 31.84 31.16
N GLN A 352 8.76 30.67 31.10
CA GLN A 352 10.18 30.55 31.44
C GLN A 352 11.07 30.67 30.21
N HIS A 353 11.71 31.83 30.03
CA HIS A 353 12.53 32.12 28.86
C HIS A 353 13.91 32.67 29.23
N ARG A 354 14.87 32.50 28.33
CA ARG A 354 16.14 33.23 28.33
C ARG A 354 16.42 33.75 26.94
N ARG A 355 17.00 34.95 26.85
CA ARG A 355 17.45 35.50 25.57
C ARG A 355 18.70 34.76 25.11
N TRP A 356 18.76 34.37 23.84
CA TRP A 356 19.94 33.77 23.22
C TRP A 356 20.37 34.60 22.01
N ASP A 357 21.58 35.13 22.07
CA ASP A 357 22.22 35.78 20.92
C ASP A 357 22.78 34.70 19.98
N LEU A 358 22.17 34.61 18.80
CA LEU A 358 22.55 33.66 17.76
C LEU A 358 23.78 34.10 16.96
N ILE A 359 24.24 35.35 17.09
CA ILE A 359 25.40 35.90 16.37
C ILE A 359 26.68 35.55 17.13
N ASP A 360 26.73 35.84 18.43
CA ASP A 360 27.94 35.69 19.24
C ASP A 360 28.11 34.28 19.84
N GLY A 361 27.06 33.44 19.75
CA GLY A 361 27.05 32.10 20.35
C GLY A 361 27.25 32.12 21.87
N SER A 362 26.99 33.27 22.49
CA SER A 362 27.22 33.54 23.90
C SER A 362 26.29 32.72 24.79
N ARG A 363 26.62 32.67 26.10
CA ARG A 363 25.74 32.08 27.12
C ARG A 363 24.37 32.76 27.10
N TYR A 364 23.34 32.00 27.47
CA TYR A 364 21.99 32.53 27.66
C TYR A 364 21.98 33.75 28.58
N GLY A 365 21.19 34.76 28.21
CA GLY A 365 20.91 35.93 29.02
C GLY A 365 20.11 35.60 30.28
N ASN A 366 19.68 36.64 30.98
CA ASN A 366 18.88 36.52 32.19
C ASN A 366 17.53 35.84 31.90
N GLU A 367 16.98 35.24 32.95
CA GLU A 367 15.62 34.69 32.93
C GLU A 367 14.58 35.81 32.76
N ASP A 368 13.56 35.52 31.98
CA ASP A 368 12.39 36.35 31.71
C ASP A 368 11.15 35.49 31.94
N ASP A 369 10.25 35.96 32.81
CA ASP A 369 9.02 35.25 33.22
C ASP A 369 7.77 35.69 32.41
N THR A 370 7.97 36.40 31.29
CA THR A 370 6.85 36.89 30.49
C THR A 370 6.23 35.73 29.72
N LEU A 371 4.89 35.62 29.75
CA LEU A 371 4.17 34.62 28.97
C LEU A 371 4.38 34.84 27.46
N ARG A 372 4.90 33.83 26.76
CA ARG A 372 5.16 33.87 25.30
C ARG A 372 4.73 32.58 24.63
N PRO A 373 4.34 32.63 23.34
CA PRO A 373 4.18 31.43 22.55
C PRO A 373 5.54 30.81 22.29
N ARG A 374 5.69 29.53 22.62
CA ARG A 374 6.90 28.74 22.38
C ARG A 374 6.67 27.76 21.25
N ILE A 375 7.49 27.86 20.20
CA ILE A 375 7.57 26.88 19.12
C ILE A 375 8.23 25.62 19.67
N GLY A 376 7.48 24.52 19.70
CA GLY A 376 8.01 23.18 19.98
C GLY A 376 8.57 22.51 18.72
N LEU A 377 7.97 22.78 17.55
CA LEU A 377 8.45 22.27 16.28
C LEU A 377 7.95 23.12 15.12
N VAL A 378 8.80 23.37 14.12
CA VAL A 378 8.40 23.93 12.83
C VAL A 378 8.97 23.08 11.70
N TRP A 379 8.14 22.72 10.73
CA TRP A 379 8.50 21.89 9.60
C TRP A 379 7.84 22.38 8.31
N VAL A 380 8.57 22.21 7.20
CA VAL A 380 8.13 22.53 5.85
C VAL A 380 8.54 21.39 4.93
N ALA A 381 7.60 20.94 4.09
CA ALA A 381 7.82 19.94 3.05
C ALA A 381 8.97 20.34 2.13
N ASP A 382 9.79 19.38 1.71
CA ASP A 382 11.10 19.65 1.12
C ASP A 382 11.05 20.60 -0.09
N VAL A 383 10.14 20.35 -1.03
CA VAL A 383 10.01 21.16 -2.26
C VAL A 383 9.52 22.59 -1.99
N TYR A 384 8.92 22.84 -0.83
CA TYR A 384 8.40 24.15 -0.41
C TYR A 384 9.36 24.90 0.53
N ARG A 385 10.52 24.32 0.86
CA ARG A 385 11.53 24.97 1.69
C ARG A 385 12.08 26.21 0.99
N ARG A 386 12.52 27.18 1.80
CA ARG A 386 13.07 28.48 1.36
C ARG A 386 12.08 29.40 0.63
N GLN A 387 10.80 29.05 0.54
CA GLN A 387 9.73 29.88 -0.05
C GLN A 387 8.98 30.75 0.97
N GLY A 388 9.57 30.98 2.17
CA GLY A 388 8.96 31.79 3.22
C GLY A 388 7.84 31.10 4.02
N ILE A 389 7.53 29.83 3.77
CA ILE A 389 6.48 29.09 4.48
C ILE A 389 6.71 29.04 6.00
N GLY A 390 7.93 28.71 6.43
CA GLY A 390 8.27 28.69 7.86
C GLY A 390 8.11 30.05 8.52
N ALA A 391 8.48 31.14 7.83
CA ALA A 391 8.28 32.50 8.33
C ALA A 391 6.80 32.85 8.46
N LYS A 392 5.97 32.47 7.48
CA LYS A 392 4.51 32.64 7.54
C LYS A 392 3.90 31.91 8.74
N LEU A 393 4.32 30.67 9.01
CA LEU A 393 3.82 29.92 10.17
C LEU A 393 4.16 30.62 11.49
N VAL A 394 5.38 31.12 11.66
CA VAL A 394 5.79 31.84 12.87
C VAL A 394 5.06 33.18 13.00
N GLN A 395 4.85 33.90 11.90
CA GLN A 395 4.05 35.13 11.90
C GLN A 395 2.62 34.85 12.35
N ASN A 396 1.97 33.79 11.84
CA ASN A 396 0.61 33.44 12.26
C ASN A 396 0.54 33.05 13.73
N LEU A 397 1.57 32.39 14.28
CA LEU A 397 1.65 32.13 15.72
C LEU A 397 1.73 33.43 16.53
N ALA A 398 2.55 34.38 16.09
CA ALA A 398 2.70 35.68 16.75
C ALA A 398 1.40 36.50 16.68
N ASP A 399 0.75 36.52 15.51
CA ASP A 399 -0.52 37.23 15.30
C ASP A 399 -1.65 36.62 16.15
N ASP A 400 -1.74 35.28 16.21
CA ASP A 400 -2.73 34.56 17.01
C ASP A 400 -2.56 34.78 18.52
N PHE A 401 -1.31 34.93 18.98
CA PHE A 401 -1.01 35.29 20.37
C PHE A 401 -1.15 36.79 20.66
N GLY A 402 -0.98 37.64 19.64
CA GLY A 402 -0.97 39.10 19.76
C GLY A 402 0.39 39.69 20.16
N CYS A 403 1.50 39.09 19.74
CA CYS A 403 2.86 39.59 20.00
C CYS A 403 3.66 39.86 18.70
N GLN A 404 4.88 40.38 18.84
CA GLN A 404 5.79 40.48 17.69
C GLN A 404 6.46 39.12 17.44
N VAL A 405 6.89 38.88 16.20
CA VAL A 405 7.67 37.67 15.84
C VAL A 405 8.94 37.52 16.70
N ALA A 406 9.57 38.64 17.07
CA ALA A 406 10.76 38.67 17.92
C ALA A 406 10.51 38.20 19.36
N ASP A 407 9.24 38.18 19.80
CA ASP A 407 8.81 37.72 21.13
C ASP A 407 8.50 36.22 21.16
N VAL A 408 8.45 35.55 20.01
CA VAL A 408 8.21 34.11 19.94
C VAL A 408 9.43 33.35 20.47
N SER A 409 9.18 32.42 21.41
CA SER A 409 10.21 31.57 21.99
C SER A 409 10.40 30.27 21.21
N TRP A 410 11.60 29.69 21.30
CA TRP A 410 11.97 28.47 20.59
C TRP A 410 12.38 27.39 21.58
N SER A 411 11.85 26.17 21.42
CA SER A 411 12.34 25.02 22.18
C SER A 411 13.73 24.60 21.72
N THR A 412 14.62 24.32 22.68
CA THR A 412 15.94 23.75 22.37
C THR A 412 15.90 22.21 22.42
N PRO A 413 16.76 21.50 21.65
CA PRO A 413 17.76 22.01 20.70
C PRO A 413 17.14 22.51 19.38
N ILE A 414 17.77 23.53 18.77
CA ILE A 414 17.35 24.10 17.47
C ILE A 414 18.25 23.57 16.35
N SER A 415 17.65 23.00 15.30
CA SER A 415 18.37 22.52 14.11
C SER A 415 19.02 23.66 13.31
N ASP A 416 20.03 23.36 12.48
CA ASP A 416 20.68 24.37 11.63
C ASP A 416 19.69 25.12 10.73
N ALA A 417 18.66 24.42 10.23
CA ALA A 417 17.60 25.05 9.44
C ALA A 417 16.73 25.97 10.31
N GLY A 418 16.42 25.56 11.53
CA GLY A 418 15.74 26.38 12.52
C GLY A 418 16.53 27.64 12.88
N GLN A 419 17.84 27.52 13.13
CA GLN A 419 18.70 28.68 13.43
C GLN A 419 18.74 29.68 12.27
N ARG A 420 18.80 29.21 11.03
CA ARG A 420 18.74 30.09 9.84
C ARG A 420 17.39 30.82 9.73
N LEU A 421 16.30 30.15 10.06
CA LEU A 421 14.97 30.77 10.11
C LEU A 421 14.89 31.80 11.25
N ALA A 422 15.31 31.41 12.45
CA ALA A 422 15.33 32.25 13.65
C ALA A 422 16.13 33.55 13.43
N ARG A 423 17.37 33.46 12.92
CA ARG A 423 18.20 34.65 12.60
C ARG A 423 17.56 35.57 11.56
N ARG A 424 16.78 35.02 10.63
CA ARG A 424 16.09 35.82 9.60
C ARG A 424 14.89 36.57 10.20
N LEU A 425 14.20 35.96 11.14
CA LEU A 425 13.00 36.50 11.78
C LEU A 425 13.32 37.48 12.91
N SER A 426 14.39 37.23 13.66
CA SER A 426 14.85 38.06 14.77
C SER A 426 16.38 38.13 14.75
N PRO A 427 16.95 39.09 13.98
CA PRO A 427 18.40 39.22 13.83
C PRO A 427 19.14 39.50 15.14
N GLU A 428 18.49 40.16 16.09
CA GLU A 428 19.05 40.56 17.39
C GLU A 428 19.03 39.43 18.45
N GLY A 429 18.85 38.18 18.01
CA GLY A 429 18.73 36.99 18.87
C GLY A 429 17.29 36.50 19.03
N ILE A 430 17.09 35.46 19.82
CA ILE A 430 15.77 34.84 20.05
C ILE A 430 15.54 34.54 21.51
N TRP A 431 14.29 34.31 21.89
CA TRP A 431 13.96 33.69 23.18
C TRP A 431 14.03 32.17 23.07
N VAL A 432 14.57 31.53 24.10
CA VAL A 432 14.60 30.07 24.23
C VAL A 432 14.04 29.62 25.56
N SER A 433 13.46 28.42 25.57
CA SER A 433 12.87 27.76 26.73
C SER A 433 13.11 26.27 26.63
#